data_AF-A0A0D8ZXK7-F1
#
_entry.id   AF-A0A0D8ZXK7-F1
#
_cell.length_a   1.000
_cell.length_b   1.000
_cell.length_c   1.000
_cell.angle_alpha   90.00
_cell.angle_beta   90.00
_cell.angle_gamma   90.00
#
_symmetry.space_group_name_H-M   'P 1'
#
loop_
_entity.id
_entity.type
_entity.pdbx_description
1 polymer ?
#
loop_
_entity_poly.entity_id
_entity_poly.type
_entity_poly.pdbx_seq_one_letter_code
_entity_poly.pdbx_strand_id
1 'polypeptide(L)' 'MLGLDIIRNTRVYQEAYAEGEQKAKLETVPRLLKMELTVEQVAEALNLDIEVVQQAVPKQP' A
#
# COMPACT_ATOMS: atom_id res chain seq x y z
N MET A 1 6.41 -3.05 28.81
CA MET A 1 6.09 -2.75 27.39
C MET A 1 6.54 -3.94 26.56
N LEU A 2 5.73 -4.39 25.60
CA LEU A 2 6.15 -5.41 24.64
C LEU A 2 7.26 -4.80 23.76
N GLY A 3 8.49 -5.27 23.93
CA GLY A 3 9.62 -4.85 23.10
C GLY A 3 9.47 -5.44 21.70
N LEU A 4 8.99 -4.65 20.74
CA LEU A 4 8.82 -5.09 19.35
C LEU A 4 10.15 -5.56 18.74
N ASP A 5 11.28 -5.11 19.27
CA ASP A 5 12.64 -5.46 18.84
C ASP A 5 12.92 -6.97 18.92
N ILE A 6 12.23 -7.69 19.82
CA ILE A 6 12.34 -9.15 19.95
C ILE A 6 11.82 -9.85 18.69
N ILE A 7 10.77 -9.31 18.06
CA ILE A 7 10.09 -9.94 16.91
C ILE A 7 10.50 -9.34 15.56
N ARG A 8 11.08 -8.13 15.52
CA ARG A 8 11.47 -7.46 14.25
C ARG A 8 12.40 -8.28 13.35
N ASN A 9 13.30 -9.05 13.96
CA ASN A 9 14.26 -9.89 13.23
C ASN A 9 13.67 -11.25 12.83
N THR A 10 12.42 -11.54 13.19
CA THR A 10 11.76 -12.78 12.78
C THR A 10 11.25 -12.66 11.36
N ARG A 11 11.33 -13.76 10.61
CA ARG A 11 10.81 -13.86 9.25
C ARG A 11 9.32 -13.50 9.18
N VAL A 12 8.52 -14.01 10.12
CA VAL A 12 7.08 -13.76 10.18
C VAL A 12 6.77 -12.27 10.34
N TYR A 13 7.52 -11.54 11.17
CA TYR A 13 7.32 -10.10 11.31
C TYR A 13 7.65 -9.35 10.02
N GLN A 14 8.75 -9.69 9.35
CA GLN A 14 9.16 -9.03 8.11
C GLN A 14 8.16 -9.27 6.98
N GLU A 15 7.66 -10.51 6.85
CA GLU A 15 6.60 -10.87 5.91
C GLU A 15 5.32 -10.09 6.21
N ALA A 16 4.86 -10.08 7.47
CA ALA A 16 3.66 -9.34 7.87
C ALA A 16 3.81 -7.82 7.69
N TYR A 17 5.01 -7.28 7.93
CA TYR A 17 5.30 -5.86 7.73
C TYR A 17 5.25 -5.50 6.25
N ALA A 18 5.90 -6.28 5.39
CA ALA A 18 5.88 -6.10 3.93
C ALA A 18 4.46 -6.22 3.36
N GLU A 19 3.69 -7.21 3.80
CA GLU A 19 2.27 -7.34 3.44
C GLU A 19 1.45 -6.13 3.91
N GLY A 20 1.72 -5.63 5.12
CA GLY A 20 1.08 -4.45 5.68
C GLY A 20 1.38 -3.17 4.90
N GLU A 21 2.64 -2.94 4.53
CA GLU A 21 3.03 -1.81 3.68
C GLU A 21 2.35 -1.86 2.32
N GLN A 22 2.33 -3.04 1.68
CA GLN A 22 1.66 -3.21 0.38
C GLN A 22 0.17 -2.94 0.50
N LYS A 23 -0.50 -3.52 1.50
CA LYS A 23 -1.93 -3.31 1.73
C LYS A 23 -2.27 -1.85 1.99
N ALA A 24 -1.46 -1.16 2.81
CA ALA A 24 -1.67 0.26 3.12
C ALA A 24 -1.56 1.16 1.88
N LYS A 25 -0.59 0.89 1.01
CA LYS A 25 -0.47 1.61 -0.28
C LYS A 25 -1.73 1.42 -1.14
N LEU A 26 -2.18 0.17 -1.32
CA LEU A 26 -3.35 -0.14 -2.14
C LEU A 26 -4.64 0.50 -1.58
N GLU A 27 -4.87 0.44 -0.27
CA GLU A 27 -6.05 1.05 0.36
C GLU A 27 -6.06 2.59 0.26
N THR A 28 -4.89 3.21 0.04
CA THR A 28 -4.75 4.65 -0.10
C THR A 28 -5.03 5.12 -1.53
N VAL A 29 -4.85 4.26 -2.54
CA VAL A 29 -5.06 4.59 -3.96
C VAL A 29 -6.40 5.28 -4.23
N PRO A 30 -7.57 4.74 -3.80
CA PRO A 30 -8.86 5.37 -4.09
C PRO A 30 -9.01 6.76 -3.47
N ARG A 31 -8.33 7.03 -2.36
CA ARG A 31 -8.38 8.35 -1.70
C ARG A 31 -7.58 9.38 -2.48
N LEU A 32 -6.40 9.00 -2.97
CA LEU A 32 -5.55 9.89 -3.76
C LEU A 32 -6.20 10.24 -5.10
N LEU A 33 -6.82 9.26 -5.76
CA LEU A 33 -7.57 9.51 -7.00
C LEU A 33 -8.79 10.41 -6.78
N LYS A 34 -9.45 10.32 -5.62
CA LYS A 34 -10.53 11.27 -5.23
C LYS A 34 -10.03 12.70 -5.00
N MET A 35 -8.73 12.89 -4.78
CA MET A 35 -8.09 14.20 -4.66
C MET A 35 -7.61 14.72 -6.02
N GLU A 36 -8.18 14.21 -7.12
CA GLU A 36 -7.89 14.60 -8.51
C GLU A 36 -6.44 14.32 -8.97
N LEU A 37 -5.71 13.47 -8.24
CA LEU A 37 -4.42 12.94 -8.69
C LEU A 37 -4.63 11.94 -9.83
N THR A 38 -3.74 11.96 -10.81
CA THR A 38 -3.74 11.01 -11.93
C THR A 38 -3.21 9.64 -11.49
N VAL A 39 -3.55 8.59 -12.25
CA VAL A 39 -3.08 7.22 -11.99
C VAL A 39 -1.55 7.17 -11.99
N GLU A 40 -0.91 7.90 -12.90
CA GLU A 40 0.55 7.97 -13.05
C GLU A 40 1.20 8.63 -11.83
N GLN A 41 0.63 9.75 -11.35
CA GLN A 41 1.11 10.42 -10.14
C GLN A 41 0.95 9.55 -8.89
N VAL A 42 -0.14 8.80 -8.79
CA VAL A 42 -0.35 7.88 -7.66
C VAL A 42 0.61 6.70 -7.72
N ALA A 43 0.84 6.13 -8.92
CA ALA A 43 1.81 5.06 -9.15
C ALA A 43 3.23 5.50 -8.75
N GLU A 44 3.65 6.69 -9.20
CA GLU A 44 4.93 7.28 -8.82
C GLU A 44 5.02 7.52 -7.30
N ALA A 45 4.02 8.19 -6.70
CA ALA A 45 4.04 8.56 -5.29
C ALA A 45 4.05 7.36 -4.34
N LEU A 46 3.40 6.24 -4.72
CA LEU A 46 3.34 5.02 -3.91
C LEU A 46 4.40 3.98 -4.31
N ASN A 47 5.18 4.26 -5.35
CA ASN A 47 6.09 3.31 -6.00
C ASN A 47 5.39 1.98 -6.31
N LEU A 48 4.29 2.08 -7.06
CA LEU A 48 3.46 0.98 -7.52
C LEU A 48 3.43 0.97 -9.05
N ASP A 49 3.22 -0.21 -9.65
CA ASP A 49 2.91 -0.29 -11.07
C ASP A 49 1.57 0.37 -11.39
N ILE A 50 1.50 1.02 -12.55
CA ILE A 50 0.27 1.67 -13.05
C ILE A 50 -0.90 0.68 -13.09
N GLU A 51 -0.64 -0.56 -13.53
CA GLU A 51 -1.66 -1.62 -13.58
C GLU A 51 -2.24 -1.94 -12.20
N VAL A 52 -1.39 -1.93 -11.17
CA VAL A 52 -1.78 -2.19 -9.78
C VAL A 52 -2.65 -1.05 -9.24
N VAL A 53 -2.29 0.20 -9.55
CA VAL A 53 -3.09 1.37 -9.18
C VAL A 53 -4.46 1.34 -9.85
N GLN A 54 -4.54 0.96 -11.13
CA GLN A 54 -5.82 0.82 -11.83
C GLN A 54 -6.71 -0.29 -11.22
N GLN A 55 -6.12 -1.42 -10.84
CA GLN A 55 -6.86 -2.53 -10.20
C GLN A 55 -7.32 -2.21 -8.78
N ALA A 56 -6.57 -1.36 -8.07
CA ALA A 56 -6.91 -0.92 -6.73
C ALA A 56 -8.10 0.06 -6.69
N VAL A 57 -8.57 0.54 -7.85
CA VAL A 57 -9.82 1.29 -7.95
C VAL A 57 -10.99 0.32 -7.86
N PRO A 58 -11.79 0.34 -6.78
CA PRO A 58 -13.02 -0.45 -6.77
C PRO A 58 -13.90 0.03 -7.91
N LYS A 59 -14.36 -0.89 -8.77
CA LYS A 59 -15.41 -0.61 -9.76
C LYS A 59 -16.58 -0.01 -9.01
N GLN A 60 -16.80 1.30 -9.15
CA GLN A 60 -17.99 1.94 -8.63
C GLN A 60 -19.21 1.22 -9.25
N PRO A 61 -20.24 0.89 -8.46
CA PRO A 61 -21.52 0.49 -9.03
C PRO A 61 -22.13 1.63 -9.87
#